data_AF-A0A6P0IXR7-F1
#
_entry.id   AF-A0A6P0IXR7-F1
#
_cell.length_a   1.000
_cell.length_b   1.000
_cell.length_c   1.000
_cell.angle_alpha   90.00
_cell.angle_beta   90.00
_cell.angle_gamma   90.00
#
_symmetry.space_group_name_H-M   'P 1'
#
loop_
_entity.id
_entity.type
_entity.pdbx_description
1 polymer ?
#
loop_
_entity_poly.entity_id
_entity_poly.type
_entity_poly.pdbx_seq_one_letter_code
_entity_poly.pdbx_strand_id
1 'polypeptide(L)'
;MLFDNPFPNQQQAALEDIVKNIEIQSNFCINHPNYQPFTIADETVARFQQLPQDIQHKYLSLLLRNFLYGIYYNGYLRTPLALHTNSADIAPHQNLENNTLLGIDLEFYQRLHAKNQGTGYFDPNWQVISEESDGSIAVTKGSLTMHIERDIHLKSEEKSATIGSLVAIRMPKNLMQNGFYVAVGNVG
;
A
#
# COMPACT_ATOMS: atom_id res chain seq x y z
N MET A 1 -7.06 1.40 32.08
CA MET A 1 -6.72 0.11 31.43
C MET A 1 -5.72 0.44 30.35
N LEU A 2 -4.48 0.00 30.56
CA LEU A 2 -3.37 0.18 29.63
C LEU A 2 -3.66 -0.64 28.38
N PHE A 3 -3.38 -0.08 27.20
CA PHE A 3 -3.42 -0.81 25.95
C PHE A 3 -2.30 -1.84 25.98
N ASP A 4 -2.62 -3.09 26.33
CA ASP A 4 -1.69 -4.20 26.16
C ASP A 4 -1.43 -4.37 24.66
N ASN A 5 -0.21 -4.04 24.27
CA ASN A 5 0.28 -4.11 22.91
C ASN A 5 0.32 -5.60 22.51
N PRO A 6 -0.46 -6.06 21.52
CA PRO A 6 -0.64 -7.50 21.25
C PRO A 6 0.60 -8.20 20.68
N PHE A 7 1.69 -7.47 20.36
CA PHE A 7 2.90 -8.02 19.75
C PHE A 7 4.23 -7.42 20.31
N PRO A 8 4.49 -7.49 21.63
CA PRO A 8 5.69 -6.88 22.20
C PRO A 8 6.98 -7.54 21.68
N ASN A 9 6.92 -8.85 21.41
CA ASN A 9 8.11 -9.64 21.02
C ASN A 9 8.57 -9.37 19.59
N GLN A 10 7.68 -9.01 18.66
CA GLN A 10 8.05 -8.79 17.25
C GLN A 10 8.64 -7.41 17.00
N GLN A 11 8.07 -6.38 17.63
CA GLN A 11 8.64 -5.03 17.59
C GLN A 11 10.00 -4.99 18.27
N GLN A 12 10.14 -5.66 19.42
CA GLN A 12 11.42 -5.77 20.11
C GLN A 12 12.45 -6.54 19.27
N ALA A 13 12.08 -7.68 18.67
CA ALA A 13 12.99 -8.43 17.80
C ALA A 13 13.44 -7.61 16.58
N ALA A 14 12.53 -6.84 15.96
CA ALA A 14 12.87 -5.97 14.83
C ALA A 14 13.82 -4.85 15.26
N LEU A 15 13.61 -4.22 16.42
CA LEU A 15 14.50 -3.19 16.96
C LEU A 15 15.87 -3.77 17.31
N GLU A 16 15.92 -4.97 17.89
CA GLU A 16 17.18 -5.65 18.19
C GLU A 16 17.95 -6.02 16.92
N ASP A 17 17.26 -6.47 15.88
CA ASP A 17 17.86 -6.74 14.57
C ASP A 17 18.43 -5.46 13.94
N ILE A 18 17.64 -4.38 13.91
CA ILE A 18 18.10 -3.06 13.43
C ILE A 18 19.38 -2.62 14.15
N VAL A 19 19.40 -2.70 15.49
CA VAL A 19 20.52 -2.23 16.29
C VAL A 19 21.76 -3.10 16.13
N LYS A 20 21.60 -4.42 15.97
CA LYS A 20 22.73 -5.36 15.88
C LYS A 20 23.33 -5.44 14.47
N ASN A 21 22.50 -5.29 13.44
CA ASN A 21 22.84 -5.72 12.09
C ASN A 21 22.92 -4.59 11.07
N ILE A 22 22.37 -3.41 11.34
CA ILE A 22 22.51 -2.28 10.42
C ILE A 22 23.80 -1.53 10.67
N GLU A 23 24.65 -1.48 9.66
CA GLU A 23 25.88 -0.69 9.67
C GLU A 23 25.80 0.42 8.62
N ILE A 24 26.15 1.63 9.05
CA ILE A 24 26.23 2.80 8.16
C ILE A 24 27.70 3.12 7.95
N GLN A 25 28.14 3.06 6.69
CA GLN A 25 29.51 3.33 6.31
C GLN A 25 29.70 4.78 5.83
N SER A 26 30.95 5.26 5.84
CA SER A 26 31.31 6.64 5.47
C SER A 26 31.09 6.99 3.99
N ASN A 27 30.86 5.99 3.15
CA ASN A 27 30.48 6.13 1.73
C ASN A 27 28.96 6.15 1.52
N PHE A 28 28.16 6.40 2.58
CA PHE A 28 26.70 6.35 2.56
C PHE A 28 26.12 4.95 2.25
N CYS A 29 26.93 3.90 2.34
CA CYS A 29 26.46 2.52 2.22
C CYS A 29 25.73 2.12 3.51
N ILE A 30 24.55 1.50 3.35
CA ILE A 30 23.81 0.87 4.43
C ILE A 30 23.91 -0.64 4.23
N ASN A 31 24.55 -1.31 5.17
CA ASN A 31 24.77 -2.74 5.13
C ASN A 31 23.87 -3.47 6.13
N HIS A 32 23.43 -4.66 5.77
CA HIS A 32 22.78 -5.61 6.65
C HIS A 32 23.18 -7.03 6.23
N PRO A 33 23.68 -7.90 7.13
CA PRO A 33 24.22 -9.22 6.78
C PRO A 33 23.30 -10.09 5.91
N ASN A 34 21.98 -9.96 6.08
CA ASN A 34 20.99 -10.74 5.34
C ASN A 34 20.53 -10.12 4.01
N TYR A 35 20.93 -8.87 3.72
CA TYR A 35 20.45 -8.11 2.56
C TYR A 35 21.59 -7.49 1.74
N GLN A 36 21.37 -7.33 0.44
CA GLN A 36 22.26 -6.65 -0.47
C GLN A 36 22.50 -5.22 0.06
N PRO A 37 23.77 -4.79 0.19
CA PRO A 37 24.09 -3.47 0.67
C PRO A 37 23.46 -2.40 -0.22
N PHE A 38 22.86 -1.40 0.40
CA PHE A 38 22.38 -0.24 -0.34
C PHE A 38 23.57 0.66 -0.64
N THR A 39 24.11 0.56 -1.85
CA THR A 39 25.25 1.36 -2.31
C THR A 39 24.81 2.43 -3.31
N ILE A 40 25.52 3.55 -3.28
CA ILE A 40 25.43 4.58 -4.32
C ILE A 40 26.72 4.55 -5.15
N ALA A 41 26.64 4.92 -6.42
CA ALA A 41 27.80 4.92 -7.30
C ALA A 41 28.91 5.82 -6.76
N ASP A 42 30.17 5.39 -6.88
CA ASP A 42 31.34 6.10 -6.31
C ASP A 42 31.44 7.56 -6.79
N GLU A 43 31.08 7.82 -8.05
CA GLU A 43 31.02 9.19 -8.58
C GLU A 43 30.01 10.06 -7.82
N THR A 44 28.91 9.47 -7.38
CA THR A 44 27.87 10.16 -6.61
C THR A 44 28.33 10.38 -5.17
N VAL A 45 29.02 9.40 -4.56
CA VAL A 45 29.64 9.53 -3.23
C VAL A 45 30.60 10.72 -3.20
N ALA A 46 31.51 10.81 -4.19
CA ALA A 46 32.49 11.88 -4.27
C ALA A 46 31.85 13.27 -4.36
N ARG A 47 30.73 13.39 -5.10
CA ARG A 47 29.96 14.63 -5.21
C ARG A 47 29.23 14.96 -3.89
N PHE A 48 28.65 13.97 -3.22
CA PHE A 48 27.95 14.19 -1.94
C PHE A 48 28.90 14.56 -0.80
N GLN A 49 30.11 14.00 -0.77
CA GLN A 49 31.12 14.34 0.24
C GLN A 49 31.60 15.80 0.15
N GLN A 50 31.45 16.45 -1.02
CA GLN A 50 31.75 17.86 -1.20
C GLN A 50 30.63 18.81 -0.73
N LEU A 51 29.45 18.28 -0.41
CA LEU A 51 28.33 19.08 0.07
C LEU A 51 28.45 19.41 1.57
N PRO A 52 27.75 20.44 2.04
CA PRO A 52 27.62 20.73 3.47
C PRO A 52 27.12 19.53 4.28
N GLN A 53 27.61 19.40 5.52
CA GLN A 53 27.35 18.25 6.39
C GLN A 53 25.86 18.06 6.71
N ASP A 54 25.09 19.14 6.80
CA ASP A 54 23.64 19.12 6.99
C ASP A 54 22.91 18.44 5.81
N ILE A 55 23.36 18.69 4.58
CA ILE A 55 22.81 18.06 3.38
C ILE A 55 23.19 16.58 3.33
N GLN A 56 24.43 16.24 3.69
CA GLN A 56 24.88 14.85 3.79
C GLN A 56 24.05 14.06 4.82
N HIS A 57 23.83 14.62 6.01
CA HIS A 57 23.01 13.99 7.06
C HIS A 57 21.54 13.84 6.64
N LYS A 58 20.98 14.84 5.97
CA LYS A 58 19.59 14.78 5.47
C LYS A 58 19.41 13.68 4.43
N TYR A 59 20.36 13.58 3.50
CA TYR A 59 20.34 12.53 2.49
C TYR A 59 20.49 11.14 3.12
N LEU A 60 21.45 10.97 4.04
CA LEU A 60 21.63 9.71 4.77
C LEU A 60 20.38 9.30 5.55
N SER A 61 19.72 10.27 6.21
CA SER A 61 18.48 10.03 6.94
C SER A 61 17.34 9.56 6.04
N LEU A 62 17.27 10.08 4.80
CA LEU A 62 16.30 9.61 3.79
C LEU A 62 16.61 8.19 3.32
N LEU A 63 17.88 7.88 3.06
CA LEU A 63 18.31 6.52 2.69
C LEU A 63 17.98 5.52 3.78
N LEU A 64 18.36 5.83 5.03
CA LEU A 64 18.10 4.98 6.19
C LEU A 64 16.60 4.79 6.40
N ARG A 65 15.81 5.86 6.34
CA ARG A 65 14.36 5.76 6.45
C ARG A 65 13.77 4.85 5.39
N ASN A 66 14.18 4.99 4.13
CA ASN A 66 13.64 4.19 3.03
C ASN A 66 14.06 2.72 3.15
N PHE A 67 15.30 2.45 3.57
CA PHE A 67 15.80 1.10 3.84
C PHE A 67 15.02 0.43 4.99
N LEU A 68 14.89 1.13 6.12
CA LEU A 68 14.15 0.65 7.29
C LEU A 68 12.68 0.41 6.96
N TYR A 69 12.05 1.35 6.26
CA TYR A 69 10.68 1.21 5.80
C TYR A 69 10.55 -0.02 4.89
N GLY A 70 11.43 -0.16 3.90
CA GLY A 70 11.43 -1.22 2.91
C GLY A 70 11.62 -2.63 3.44
N ILE A 71 12.39 -2.77 4.51
CA ILE A 71 12.73 -4.07 5.09
C ILE A 71 11.85 -4.36 6.31
N TYR A 72 11.64 -3.42 7.21
CA TYR A 72 10.98 -3.69 8.50
C TYR A 72 9.51 -3.29 8.53
N TYR A 73 9.08 -2.32 7.71
CA TYR A 73 7.70 -1.83 7.74
C TYR A 73 6.81 -2.46 6.67
N ASN A 74 7.17 -2.37 5.40
CA ASN A 74 6.35 -2.90 4.30
C ASN A 74 6.93 -4.16 3.62
N GLY A 75 8.18 -4.53 3.94
CA GLY A 75 8.79 -5.81 3.56
C GLY A 75 9.15 -5.99 2.08
N TYR A 76 8.84 -5.03 1.19
CA TYR A 76 9.06 -5.19 -0.27
C TYR A 76 10.53 -5.34 -0.66
N LEU A 77 11.47 -4.89 0.18
CA LEU A 77 12.91 -5.01 -0.09
C LEU A 77 13.52 -6.33 0.40
N ARG A 78 12.79 -7.14 1.18
CA ARG A 78 13.34 -8.39 1.74
C ARG A 78 13.70 -9.41 0.67
N THR A 79 12.79 -9.65 -0.28
CA THR A 79 13.00 -10.65 -1.35
C THR A 79 14.00 -10.17 -2.41
N PRO A 80 13.90 -8.92 -2.93
CA PRO A 80 14.84 -8.44 -3.95
C PRO A 80 16.27 -8.27 -3.44
N LEU A 81 16.45 -8.00 -2.15
CA LEU A 81 17.77 -7.80 -1.56
C LEU A 81 18.31 -9.04 -0.82
N ALA A 82 17.60 -10.16 -0.71
CA ALA A 82 18.12 -11.32 0.03
C ALA A 82 19.43 -11.89 -0.58
N LEU A 83 20.48 -12.03 0.23
CA LEU A 83 21.79 -12.53 -0.20
C LEU A 83 21.86 -14.07 -0.33
N HIS A 84 21.03 -14.80 0.44
CA HIS A 84 20.98 -16.26 0.43
C HIS A 84 19.53 -16.76 0.43
N THR A 85 19.08 -17.31 -0.70
CA THR A 85 17.77 -17.97 -0.82
C THR A 85 17.85 -19.43 -0.33
N ASN A 86 17.82 -19.61 0.99
CA ASN A 86 17.29 -20.85 1.57
C ASN A 86 15.94 -20.51 2.19
N SER A 87 14.87 -20.82 1.45
CA SER A 87 13.47 -20.55 1.76
C SER A 87 12.94 -21.23 3.04
N ALA A 88 13.80 -21.85 3.85
CA ALA A 88 13.44 -22.61 5.04
C ALA A 88 13.91 -21.99 6.38
N ASP A 89 14.91 -21.10 6.38
CA ASP A 89 15.49 -20.54 7.63
C ASP A 89 15.14 -19.07 7.88
N ILE A 90 14.37 -18.44 6.99
CA ILE A 90 13.66 -17.21 7.34
C ILE A 90 12.50 -17.65 8.22
N ALA A 91 12.79 -17.97 9.49
CA ALA A 91 11.78 -18.17 10.52
C ALA A 91 10.81 -17.01 10.36
N PRO A 92 9.58 -17.31 9.98
CA PRO A 92 8.78 -16.33 9.33
C PRO A 92 8.47 -15.28 10.39
N HIS A 93 8.94 -14.06 10.16
CA HIS A 93 8.21 -12.91 10.64
C HIS A 93 6.88 -12.87 9.87
N GLN A 94 6.06 -13.91 10.05
CA GLN A 94 4.80 -14.21 9.35
C GLN A 94 3.70 -13.20 9.71
N ASN A 95 4.03 -12.22 10.56
CA ASN A 95 3.18 -11.09 10.91
C ASN A 95 3.80 -9.72 10.52
N LEU A 96 5.00 -9.72 9.91
CA LEU A 96 5.52 -8.58 9.14
C LEU A 96 5.44 -8.87 7.63
N GLU A 97 5.26 -10.14 7.26
CA GLU A 97 4.60 -10.55 6.02
C GLU A 97 3.17 -10.05 6.06
N ASN A 98 3.06 -8.78 5.74
CA ASN A 98 1.88 -8.12 5.26
C ASN A 98 1.05 -9.09 4.40
N ASN A 99 0.01 -9.71 4.98
CA ASN A 99 -1.14 -10.26 4.28
C ASN A 99 -1.83 -9.09 3.56
N THR A 100 -1.17 -8.33 2.69
CA THR A 100 -1.64 -7.01 2.30
C THR A 100 -1.41 -6.71 0.85
N LEU A 101 -2.48 -6.36 0.17
CA LEU A 101 -2.41 -5.44 -0.94
C LEU A 101 -2.07 -4.06 -0.33
N LEU A 102 -0.87 -3.52 -0.58
CA LEU A 102 -0.47 -2.14 -0.22
C LEU A 102 -0.41 -1.80 1.30
N GLY A 103 -0.04 -2.72 2.19
CA GLY A 103 0.12 -2.45 3.63
C GLY A 103 -1.16 -2.50 4.48
N ILE A 104 -2.26 -2.99 3.90
CA ILE A 104 -3.56 -3.26 4.55
C ILE A 104 -3.65 -4.71 5.03
N ASP A 105 -3.55 -4.98 6.33
CA ASP A 105 -3.79 -6.32 6.92
C ASP A 105 -5.10 -6.90 6.38
N LEU A 106 -5.02 -7.89 5.47
CA LEU A 106 -6.18 -8.44 4.77
C LEU A 106 -7.08 -9.21 5.72
N GLU A 107 -6.55 -9.85 6.76
CA GLU A 107 -7.38 -10.55 7.74
C GLU A 107 -8.19 -9.52 8.53
N PHE A 108 -7.54 -8.45 8.98
CA PHE A 108 -8.23 -7.35 9.65
C PHE A 108 -9.23 -6.65 8.73
N TYR A 109 -8.86 -6.39 7.48
CA TYR A 109 -9.76 -5.87 6.45
C TYR A 109 -10.98 -6.77 6.25
N GLN A 110 -10.78 -8.08 6.09
CA GLN A 110 -11.87 -9.05 5.92
C GLN A 110 -12.80 -9.05 7.12
N ARG A 111 -12.26 -8.98 8.35
CA ARG A 111 -13.04 -8.87 9.57
C ARG A 111 -13.89 -7.59 9.60
N LEU A 112 -13.31 -6.44 9.26
CA LEU A 112 -14.05 -5.18 9.17
C LEU A 112 -15.12 -5.23 8.06
N HIS A 113 -14.76 -5.75 6.89
CA HIS A 113 -15.66 -5.86 5.75
C HIS A 113 -16.83 -6.82 6.01
N ALA A 114 -16.60 -7.92 6.71
CA ALA A 114 -17.63 -8.88 7.13
C ALA A 114 -18.56 -8.30 8.20
N LYS A 115 -18.06 -7.40 9.05
CA LYS A 115 -18.87 -6.72 10.08
C LYS A 115 -19.59 -5.48 9.56
N ASN A 116 -19.16 -4.90 8.43
CA ASN A 116 -19.88 -3.83 7.77
C ASN A 116 -21.15 -4.38 7.09
N GLN A 117 -22.30 -4.11 7.72
CA GLN A 117 -23.62 -4.51 7.25
C GLN A 117 -24.22 -3.54 6.21
N GLY A 118 -23.49 -2.50 5.81
CA GLY A 118 -23.90 -1.62 4.74
C GLY A 118 -24.09 -2.37 3.43
N THR A 119 -25.00 -1.88 2.59
CA THR A 119 -25.27 -2.44 1.26
C THR A 119 -24.63 -1.62 0.14
N GLY A 120 -24.03 -0.48 0.51
CA GLY A 120 -23.64 0.58 -0.41
C GLY A 120 -24.83 1.49 -0.70
N TYR A 121 -24.63 2.42 -1.64
CA TYR A 121 -25.64 3.36 -2.10
C TYR A 121 -25.56 3.52 -3.61
N PHE A 122 -26.60 4.07 -4.22
CA PHE A 122 -26.57 4.44 -5.63
C PHE A 122 -26.31 5.93 -5.74
N ASP A 123 -25.17 6.30 -6.31
CA ASP A 123 -24.84 7.70 -6.59
C ASP A 123 -25.44 8.10 -7.94
N PRO A 124 -26.39 9.06 -7.98
CA PRO A 124 -27.09 9.43 -9.21
C PRO A 124 -26.29 10.39 -10.11
N ASN A 125 -26.83 10.64 -11.30
CA ASN A 125 -26.41 11.68 -12.25
C ASN A 125 -25.04 11.43 -12.91
N TRP A 126 -24.74 10.16 -13.19
CA TRP A 126 -23.59 9.79 -14.02
C TRP A 126 -24.02 9.70 -15.48
N GLN A 127 -23.28 10.33 -16.38
CA GLN A 127 -23.60 10.31 -17.81
C GLN A 127 -22.80 9.24 -18.54
N VAL A 128 -23.48 8.39 -19.31
CA VAL A 128 -22.83 7.40 -20.19
C VAL A 128 -22.15 8.12 -21.37
N ILE A 129 -20.85 7.88 -21.58
CA ILE A 129 -20.07 8.56 -22.62
C ILE A 129 -19.51 7.60 -23.69
N SER A 130 -19.28 6.34 -23.35
CA SER A 130 -18.87 5.31 -24.31
C SER A 130 -19.34 3.92 -23.88
N GLU A 131 -19.37 3.02 -24.84
CA GLU A 131 -19.56 1.59 -24.65
C GLU A 131 -18.39 0.87 -25.30
N GLU A 132 -17.73 0.01 -24.53
CA GLU A 132 -16.57 -0.75 -24.95
C GLU A 132 -17.00 -2.06 -25.61
N SER A 133 -16.08 -2.70 -26.35
CA SER A 133 -16.37 -3.94 -27.08
C SER A 133 -16.75 -5.13 -26.19
N ASP A 134 -16.38 -5.08 -24.91
CA ASP A 134 -16.70 -6.11 -23.91
C ASP A 134 -18.06 -5.87 -23.21
N GLY A 135 -18.78 -4.82 -23.58
CA GLY A 135 -20.07 -4.45 -22.98
C GLY A 135 -19.95 -3.63 -21.70
N SER A 136 -18.74 -3.33 -21.23
CA SER A 136 -18.53 -2.31 -20.20
C SER A 136 -18.82 -0.92 -20.77
N ILE A 137 -19.18 0.02 -19.90
CA ILE A 137 -19.47 1.39 -20.30
C ILE A 137 -18.62 2.37 -19.50
N ALA A 138 -18.18 3.44 -20.16
CA ALA A 138 -17.58 4.57 -19.46
C ALA A 138 -18.66 5.60 -19.12
N VAL A 139 -18.60 6.09 -17.89
CA VAL A 139 -19.55 7.04 -17.31
C VAL A 139 -18.79 8.18 -16.66
N THR A 140 -19.35 9.39 -16.71
CA THR A 140 -18.70 10.58 -16.17
C THR A 140 -19.61 11.38 -15.24
N LYS A 141 -19.00 12.00 -14.23
CA LYS A 141 -19.63 12.98 -13.33
C LYS A 141 -18.60 14.04 -12.96
N GLY A 142 -18.80 15.26 -13.46
CA GLY A 142 -17.80 16.32 -13.34
C GLY A 142 -16.51 15.98 -14.09
N SER A 143 -15.39 15.91 -13.39
CA SER A 143 -14.08 15.53 -13.95
C SER A 143 -13.71 14.06 -13.74
N LEU A 144 -14.59 13.26 -13.13
CA LEU A 144 -14.34 11.85 -12.83
C LEU A 144 -14.98 10.98 -13.91
N THR A 145 -14.19 10.09 -14.50
CA THR A 145 -14.66 9.06 -15.43
C THR A 145 -14.41 7.69 -14.82
N MET A 146 -15.42 6.83 -14.84
CA MET A 146 -15.33 5.44 -14.36
C MET A 146 -15.73 4.49 -15.49
N HIS A 147 -15.08 3.33 -15.53
CA HIS A 147 -15.52 2.20 -16.35
C HIS A 147 -16.31 1.25 -15.46
N ILE A 148 -17.53 0.93 -15.87
CA ILE A 148 -18.46 0.12 -15.08
C ILE A 148 -19.05 -1.01 -15.91
N GLU A 149 -19.31 -2.13 -15.24
CA GLU A 149 -20.12 -3.23 -15.77
C GLU A 149 -21.60 -3.01 -15.46
N ARG A 150 -22.45 -3.08 -16.49
CA ARG A 150 -23.91 -2.85 -16.38
C ARG A 150 -24.57 -3.77 -15.35
N ASP A 151 -24.17 -5.05 -15.31
CA ASP A 151 -24.80 -6.04 -14.44
C ASP A 151 -24.45 -5.91 -12.96
N ILE A 152 -23.31 -5.28 -12.66
CA ILE A 152 -22.81 -5.13 -11.29
C ILE A 152 -23.20 -3.77 -10.72
N HIS A 153 -23.10 -2.72 -11.53
CA HIS A 153 -23.10 -1.34 -11.04
C HIS A 153 -24.38 -0.57 -11.33
N LEU A 154 -25.19 -0.99 -12.30
CA LEU A 154 -26.44 -0.31 -12.63
C LEU A 154 -27.64 -0.97 -11.96
N LYS A 155 -28.69 -0.18 -11.75
CA LYS A 155 -30.00 -0.73 -11.40
C LYS A 155 -30.55 -1.52 -12.57
N SER A 156 -31.42 -2.49 -12.29
CA SER A 156 -32.05 -3.33 -13.31
C SER A 156 -32.75 -2.52 -14.40
N GLU A 157 -33.38 -1.41 -14.03
CA GLU A 157 -34.12 -0.53 -14.95
C GLU A 157 -33.18 0.30 -15.84
N GLU A 158 -31.92 0.47 -15.44
CA GLU A 158 -30.93 1.31 -16.13
C GLU A 158 -29.94 0.49 -16.97
N LYS A 159 -30.03 -0.84 -16.96
CA LYS A 159 -29.10 -1.73 -17.69
C LYS A 159 -29.11 -1.53 -19.21
N SER A 160 -30.20 -1.01 -19.78
CA SER A 160 -30.31 -0.69 -21.21
C SER A 160 -29.93 0.76 -21.55
N ALA A 161 -29.36 1.52 -20.59
CA ALA A 161 -28.94 2.89 -20.81
C ALA A 161 -27.98 3.01 -22.00
N THR A 162 -28.20 4.03 -22.82
CA THR A 162 -27.40 4.34 -24.02
C THR A 162 -26.52 5.56 -23.77
N ILE A 163 -25.58 5.81 -24.68
CA ILE A 163 -24.71 7.00 -24.64
C ILE A 163 -25.56 8.27 -24.49
N GLY A 164 -25.17 9.13 -23.56
CA GLY A 164 -25.87 10.36 -23.17
C GLY A 164 -26.87 10.20 -22.02
N SER A 165 -27.27 8.97 -21.68
CA SER A 165 -28.20 8.70 -20.57
C SER A 165 -27.58 9.04 -19.22
N LEU A 166 -28.41 9.51 -18.29
CA LEU A 166 -28.05 9.65 -16.88
C LEU A 166 -28.47 8.40 -16.12
N VAL A 167 -27.55 7.84 -15.35
CA VAL A 167 -27.75 6.62 -14.55
C VAL A 167 -27.28 6.82 -13.11
N ALA A 168 -27.72 5.94 -12.22
CA ALA A 168 -27.18 5.86 -10.87
C ALA A 168 -26.21 4.67 -10.75
N ILE A 169 -25.03 4.92 -10.19
CA ILE A 169 -23.98 3.91 -10.05
C ILE A 169 -23.96 3.38 -8.62
N ARG A 170 -23.93 2.06 -8.48
CA ARG A 170 -23.74 1.39 -7.20
C ARG A 170 -22.33 1.64 -6.67
N MET A 171 -22.24 2.42 -5.60
CA MET A 171 -21.01 2.66 -4.85
C MET A 171 -20.82 1.59 -3.77
N PRO A 172 -19.58 1.18 -3.49
CA PRO A 172 -19.30 0.16 -2.48
C PRO A 172 -19.65 0.65 -1.08
N LYS A 173 -19.94 -0.29 -0.17
CA LYS A 173 -20.21 -0.03 1.26
C LYS A 173 -18.97 0.42 2.05
N ASN A 174 -17.80 0.41 1.42
CA ASN A 174 -16.55 0.81 2.02
C ASN A 174 -15.58 1.33 0.97
N LEU A 175 -14.62 2.13 1.41
CA LEU A 175 -13.47 2.56 0.62
C LEU A 175 -12.20 2.29 1.41
N MET A 176 -11.12 2.05 0.68
CA MET A 176 -9.77 2.01 1.24
C MET A 176 -9.07 3.32 0.92
N GLN A 177 -8.60 4.01 1.95
CA GLN A 177 -7.88 5.28 1.79
C GLN A 177 -6.65 5.30 2.68
N ASN A 178 -5.46 5.40 2.09
CA ASN A 178 -4.19 5.49 2.80
C ASN A 178 -3.99 4.41 3.89
N GLY A 179 -4.44 3.17 3.62
CA GLY A 179 -4.35 2.07 4.58
C GLY A 179 -5.50 1.98 5.59
N PHE A 180 -6.45 2.92 5.58
CA PHE A 180 -7.62 2.89 6.45
C PHE A 180 -8.84 2.30 5.75
N TYR A 181 -9.59 1.50 6.49
CA TYR A 181 -10.94 1.08 6.13
C TYR A 181 -11.93 2.16 6.52
N VAL A 182 -12.65 2.71 5.54
CA VAL A 182 -13.72 3.67 5.79
C VAL A 182 -15.05 3.00 5.44
N ALA A 183 -15.91 2.86 6.44
CA ALA A 183 -17.29 2.41 6.25
C ALA A 183 -18.11 3.57 5.68
N VAL A 184 -18.88 3.31 4.63
CA VAL A 184 -19.75 4.29 3.97
C VAL A 184 -21.20 3.92 4.24
N GLY A 185 -22.00 4.92 4.61
CA GLY A 185 -23.43 4.71 4.88
C GLY A 185 -24.21 4.36 3.62
N ASN A 186 -25.41 3.80 3.79
CA ASN A 186 -26.31 3.47 2.66
C ASN A 186 -26.90 4.71 1.95
N VAL A 187 -26.55 5.91 2.40
CA VAL A 187 -27.00 7.20 1.85
C VAL A 187 -25.84 8.09 1.37
N GLY A 188 -24.61 7.57 1.36
CA GLY A 188 -23.39 8.35 1.09
C GLY A 188 -22.75 8.88 2.36
#